data_AF-A0A820N210-F1
#
_entry.id   AF-A0A820N210-F1
#
_cell.length_a   1.000
_cell.length_b   1.000
_cell.length_c   1.000
_cell.angle_alpha   90.00
_cell.angle_beta   90.00
_cell.angle_gamma   90.00
#
_symmetry.space_group_name_H-M   'P 1'
#
loop_
_entity.id
_entity.type
_entity.pdbx_description
1 polymer ?
#
loop_
_entity_poly.entity_id
_entity_poly.type
_entity_poly.pdbx_seq_one_letter_code
_entity_poly.pdbx_strand_id
1 'polypeptide(L)'
;KTQIESHRYYGQVRMDVERTLKRFPPNYSDSDRIELQEELIVVIIKILIKHDYLNYYQGYHDICLTFLLVLGADVCLPYIDTITKSHFK
;
A
#
# COMPACT_ATOMS: atom_id res chain seq x y z
N LYS A 1 -14.16 5.14 -3.93
CA LYS A 1 -14.12 3.89 -3.11
C LYS A 1 -14.51 2.66 -3.93
N THR A 2 -15.58 2.71 -4.72
CA THR A 2 -16.09 1.58 -5.53
C THR A 2 -15.06 0.87 -6.42
N GLN A 3 -14.14 1.60 -7.09
CA GLN A 3 -13.13 0.96 -7.96
C GLN A 3 -12.00 0.25 -7.19
N ILE A 4 -11.67 0.73 -5.99
CA ILE A 4 -10.59 0.19 -5.16
C ILE A 4 -11.01 -1.17 -4.59
N GLU A 5 -12.19 -1.21 -3.98
CA GLU A 5 -12.74 -2.42 -3.35
C GLU A 5 -13.08 -3.51 -4.38
N SER A 6 -13.42 -3.14 -5.62
CA SER A 6 -13.68 -4.09 -6.72
C SER A 6 -12.42 -4.69 -7.34
N HIS A 7 -11.22 -4.21 -6.99
CA HIS A 7 -9.99 -4.67 -7.60
C HIS A 7 -9.68 -6.13 -7.21
N ARG A 8 -9.25 -6.97 -8.16
CA ARG A 8 -9.05 -8.42 -7.94
C ARG A 8 -8.10 -8.77 -6.79
N TYR A 9 -7.16 -7.88 -6.47
CA TYR A 9 -6.19 -8.05 -5.38
C TYR A 9 -6.59 -7.38 -4.07
N TYR A 10 -7.72 -6.65 -4.01
CA TYR A 10 -8.12 -5.88 -2.83
C TYR A 10 -8.13 -6.73 -1.55
N GLY A 11 -8.78 -7.89 -1.57
CA GLY A 11 -8.83 -8.79 -0.41
C GLY A 11 -7.45 -9.27 0.04
N GLN A 12 -6.56 -9.59 -0.90
CA GLN A 12 -5.20 -10.02 -0.59
C GLN A 12 -4.37 -8.89 0.02
N VAL A 13 -4.42 -7.70 -0.57
CA VAL A 13 -3.74 -6.49 -0.07
C VAL A 13 -4.21 -6.17 1.35
N ARG A 14 -5.54 -6.17 1.59
CA ARG A 14 -6.11 -5.91 2.91
C ARG A 14 -5.58 -6.88 3.96
N MET A 15 -5.60 -8.19 3.68
CA MET A 15 -5.06 -9.21 4.60
C MET A 15 -3.57 -9.04 4.88
N ASP A 16 -2.79 -8.63 3.89
CA ASP A 16 -1.35 -8.36 4.05
C ASP A 16 -1.09 -7.14 4.93
N VAL A 17 -1.82 -6.04 4.69
CA VAL A 17 -1.72 -4.78 5.43
C VAL A 17 -2.18 -4.92 6.88
N GLU A 18 -3.26 -5.69 7.13
CA GLU A 18 -3.72 -6.02 8.48
C GLU A 18 -2.64 -6.73 9.31
N ARG A 19 -1.81 -7.57 8.67
CA ARG A 19 -0.70 -8.27 9.34
C ARG A 19 0.52 -7.39 9.61
N THR A 20 0.64 -6.22 8.99
CA THR A 20 1.82 -5.35 9.11
C THR A 20 1.81 -4.47 10.38
N LEU A 21 0.74 -4.52 11.19
CA LEU A 21 0.55 -3.72 12.44
C LEU A 21 1.74 -3.73 13.40
N LYS A 22 2.52 -4.81 13.44
CA LYS A 22 3.69 -4.94 14.32
C LYS A 22 4.88 -4.06 13.92
N ARG A 23 4.91 -3.55 12.68
CA ARG A 23 6.02 -2.74 12.13
C ARG A 23 5.84 -1.24 12.30
N PHE A 24 4.69 -0.82 12.81
CA PHE A 24 4.40 0.57 13.08
C PHE A 24 5.19 1.09 14.28
N PRO A 25 5.63 2.36 14.24
CA PRO A 25 6.35 2.97 15.37
C PRO A 25 5.53 2.88 16.67
N PRO A 26 6.18 2.68 17.83
CA PRO A 26 5.48 2.46 19.10
C PRO A 26 4.66 3.67 19.57
N ASN A 27 4.94 4.86 19.04
CA ASN A 27 4.25 6.11 19.37
C ASN A 27 2.93 6.32 18.60
N TYR A 28 2.55 5.44 17.68
CA TYR A 28 1.28 5.54 16.95
C TYR A 28 0.13 4.96 17.78
N SER A 29 -0.95 5.74 17.90
CA SER A 29 -2.21 5.28 18.49
C SER A 29 -2.87 4.23 17.59
N ASP A 30 -3.83 3.48 18.13
CA ASP A 30 -4.58 2.50 17.33
C ASP A 30 -5.36 3.15 16.19
N SER A 31 -5.88 4.37 16.40
CA SER A 31 -6.53 5.14 15.33
C SER A 31 -5.55 5.52 14.21
N ASP A 32 -4.34 5.99 14.55
CA ASP A 32 -3.34 6.36 13.53
C ASP A 32 -2.90 5.13 12.73
N ARG A 33 -2.82 3.96 13.39
CA ARG A 33 -2.51 2.69 12.72
C ARG A 33 -3.58 2.32 11.71
N ILE A 34 -4.85 2.41 12.10
CA ILE A 34 -5.98 2.11 11.22
C ILE A 34 -6.00 3.08 10.03
N GLU A 35 -5.78 4.36 10.26
CA GLU A 35 -5.73 5.36 9.19
C GLU A 35 -4.60 5.07 8.19
N LEU A 36 -3.38 4.80 8.67
CA LEU A 36 -2.27 4.46 7.78
C LEU A 36 -2.51 3.14 7.02
N GLN A 37 -3.20 2.16 7.63
CA GLN A 37 -3.56 0.92 6.93
C GLN A 37 -4.50 1.19 5.77
N GLU A 38 -5.53 2.01 5.98
CA GLU A 38 -6.45 2.43 4.92
C GLU A 38 -5.71 3.19 3.81
N GLU A 39 -4.81 4.10 4.17
CA GLU A 39 -3.96 4.81 3.21
C GLU A 39 -3.06 3.85 2.41
N LEU A 40 -2.42 2.90 3.07
CA LEU A 40 -1.55 1.92 2.44
C LEU A 40 -2.31 1.04 1.43
N ILE A 41 -3.51 0.59 1.80
CA ILE A 41 -4.39 -0.17 0.90
C ILE A 41 -4.73 0.68 -0.33
N VAL A 42 -5.14 1.94 -0.12
CA VAL A 42 -5.49 2.86 -1.21
C VAL A 42 -4.31 3.10 -2.15
N VAL A 43 -3.12 3.30 -1.61
CA VAL A 43 -1.88 3.51 -2.39
C VAL A 43 -1.57 2.29 -3.25
N ILE A 44 -1.52 1.10 -2.66
CA ILE A 44 -1.19 -0.14 -3.38
C ILE A 44 -2.21 -0.38 -4.50
N ILE A 45 -3.51 -0.25 -4.20
CA ILE A 45 -4.55 -0.53 -5.20
C ILE A 45 -4.55 0.52 -6.32
N LYS A 46 -4.28 1.80 -6.03
CA LYS A 46 -4.12 2.83 -7.09
C LYS A 46 -2.99 2.47 -8.06
N ILE A 47 -1.88 1.93 -7.56
CA ILE A 47 -0.76 1.49 -8.40
C ILE A 47 -1.17 0.29 -9.26
N LEU A 48 -1.84 -0.69 -8.68
CA LEU A 48 -2.29 -1.89 -9.41
C LEU A 48 -3.38 -1.58 -10.45
N ILE A 49 -4.26 -0.61 -10.18
CA ILE A 49 -5.24 -0.12 -11.17
C ILE A 49 -4.53 0.57 -12.34
N LYS A 50 -3.48 1.36 -12.05
CA LYS A 50 -2.73 2.10 -13.06
C LYS A 50 -1.88 1.19 -13.96
N HIS A 51 -1.39 0.08 -13.40
CA HIS A 51 -0.57 -0.91 -14.09
C HIS A 51 -1.25 -2.28 -14.02
N ASP A 52 -2.30 -2.44 -14.81
CA ASP A 52 -3.15 -3.64 -14.87
C ASP A 52 -2.41 -4.93 -15.27
N TYR A 53 -1.25 -4.79 -15.90
CA TYR A 53 -0.35 -5.89 -16.24
C TYR A 53 0.38 -6.49 -15.02
N LEU A 54 0.41 -5.79 -13.88
CA LEU A 54 1.10 -6.26 -12.68
C LEU A 54 0.26 -7.29 -11.92
N ASN A 55 0.96 -8.28 -11.35
CA ASN A 55 0.39 -9.18 -10.38
C ASN A 55 0.90 -8.80 -8.99
N TYR A 56 -0.02 -8.61 -8.04
CA TYR A 56 0.36 -8.35 -6.65
C TYR A 56 1.10 -9.57 -6.08
N TYR A 57 2.28 -9.34 -5.49
CA TYR A 57 3.07 -10.36 -4.82
C TYR A 57 3.16 -10.07 -3.32
N GLN A 58 3.20 -11.14 -2.52
CA GLN A 58 3.27 -11.02 -1.07
C GLN A 58 4.62 -10.42 -0.66
N GLY A 59 4.58 -9.26 0.01
CA GLY A 59 5.75 -8.46 0.39
C GLY A 59 5.79 -7.08 -0.29
N TYR A 60 5.01 -6.84 -1.34
CA TYR A 60 4.93 -5.52 -1.98
C TYR A 60 4.43 -4.43 -1.00
N HIS A 61 3.52 -4.79 -0.09
CA HIS A 61 3.03 -3.89 0.96
C HIS A 61 4.14 -3.35 1.87
N ASP A 62 5.20 -4.13 2.12
CA ASP A 62 6.32 -3.69 2.97
C ASP A 62 7.14 -2.57 2.31
N ILE A 63 7.31 -2.67 0.99
CA ILE A 63 7.96 -1.62 0.21
C ILE A 63 7.12 -0.35 0.26
N CYS A 64 5.82 -0.47 -0.05
CA CYS A 64 4.90 0.66 -0.03
C CYS A 64 4.79 1.30 1.35
N LEU A 65 4.77 0.50 2.43
CA LEU A 65 4.75 0.99 3.82
C LEU A 65 6.01 1.79 4.13
N THR A 66 7.18 1.37 3.66
CA THR A 66 8.45 2.10 3.86
C THR A 66 8.37 3.50 3.23
N PHE A 67 7.87 3.60 2.00
CA PHE A 67 7.67 4.91 1.35
C PHE A 67 6.63 5.75 2.07
N LEU A 68 5.53 5.15 2.51
CA LEU A 68 4.45 5.85 3.21
C LEU A 68 4.91 6.42 4.55
N LEU A 69 5.67 5.64 5.35
CA LEU A 69 6.22 6.09 6.64
C LEU A 69 7.26 7.22 6.51
N VAL A 70 7.99 7.28 5.39
CA VAL A 70 9.07 8.27 5.18
C VAL A 70 8.55 9.53 4.48
N LEU A 71 7.65 9.39 3.50
CA LEU A 71 7.22 10.49 2.63
C LEU A 71 5.81 10.98 2.92
N GLY A 72 4.99 10.21 3.65
CA GLY A 72 3.56 10.47 3.81
C GLY A 72 2.73 10.15 2.56
N ALA A 73 1.41 10.08 2.72
CA ALA A 73 0.47 9.67 1.66
C ALA A 73 0.43 10.65 0.47
N ASP A 74 0.60 11.94 0.73
CA ASP A 74 0.52 13.00 -0.28
C ASP A 74 1.65 12.91 -1.32
N VAL A 75 2.81 12.40 -0.91
CA VAL A 75 4.05 12.47 -1.71
C VAL A 75 4.55 11.10 -2.13
N CYS A 76 4.16 10.00 -1.48
CA CYS A 76 4.74 8.68 -1.75
C CYS A 76 4.36 8.09 -3.11
N LEU A 77 3.15 8.40 -3.63
CA LEU A 77 2.57 7.76 -4.81
C LEU A 77 3.46 7.83 -6.07
N PRO A 78 3.99 9.00 -6.48
CA PRO A 78 4.89 9.09 -7.64
C PRO A 78 6.16 8.24 -7.48
N TYR A 79 6.73 8.15 -6.28
CA TYR A 79 7.96 7.36 -6.05
C TYR A 79 7.69 5.86 -6.11
N ILE A 80 6.58 5.43 -5.53
CA ILE A 80 6.14 4.03 -5.62
C ILE A 80 5.85 3.68 -7.09
N ASP A 81 5.21 4.57 -7.85
CA ASP A 81 4.98 4.38 -9.30
C ASP A 81 6.29 4.19 -10.08
N THR A 82 7.29 5.03 -9.82
CA THR A 82 8.61 4.94 -10.45
C THR A 82 9.31 3.62 -10.14
N ILE A 83 9.42 3.27 -8.85
CA ILE A 83 10.05 2.02 -8.41
C ILE A 83 9.30 0.79 -8.95
N THR A 84 7.97 0.85 -8.96
CA THR A 84 7.12 -0.22 -9.49
C THR A 84 7.46 -0.50 -10.95
N LYS A 85 7.47 0.52 -11.80
CA LYS A 85 7.81 0.36 -13.22
C LYS A 85 9.24 -0.12 -13.47
N SER A 86 10.20 0.31 -12.65
CA SER A 86 11.62 0.00 -12.88
C SER A 86 12.01 -1.39 -12.39
N HIS A 87 11.41 -1.87 -11.31
CA HIS A 87 11.90 -3.06 -10.58
C HIS A 87 10.86 -4.16 -10.41
N PHE A 88 9.59 -3.91 -10.73
CA PHE A 88 8.52 -4.88 -10.61
C PHE A 88 7.83 -5.04 -11.97
N LYS A 89 7.86 -6.27 -12.51
CA LYS A 89 7.26 -6.65 -13.79
C LYS A 89 6.35 -7.85 -13.58
#